data_AF-A0A6C0DAC1-F1
#
_entry.id   AF-A0A6C0DAC1-F1
#
_cell.length_a   1.000
_cell.length_b   1.000
_cell.length_c   1.000
_cell.angle_alpha   90.00
_cell.angle_beta   90.00
_cell.angle_gamma   90.00
#
_symmetry.space_group_name_H-M   'P 1'
#
loop_
_entity.id
_entity.type
_entity.pdbx_description
1 polymer ?
#
loop_
_entity_poly.entity_id
_entity_poly.type
_entity_poly.pdbx_seq_one_letter_code
_entity_poly.pdbx_strand_id
1 'polypeptide(L)'
;MFTKLFLQTTNPNLSLHELFSANMTTQILISDIFHTIIYTSFFNLANYIFFGKILSNTINTRLIISLFIIMLVGYYARFFHVKDIYNAYNRNLEKTRNHTDKLYISWLFIA
;
A
#
# COMPACT_ATOMS: atom_id res chain seq x y z
N MET A 1 3.57 10.48 7.78
CA MET A 1 2.29 9.76 7.71
C MET A 1 2.49 8.34 7.20
N PHE A 2 2.99 8.15 5.97
CA PHE A 2 3.21 6.82 5.35
C PHE A 2 4.10 5.87 6.15
N THR A 3 5.24 6.33 6.68
CA THR A 3 6.11 5.50 7.53
C THR A 3 5.41 5.01 8.79
N LYS A 4 4.57 5.86 9.41
CA LYS A 4 3.79 5.48 10.60
C LYS A 4 2.75 4.42 10.24
N LEU A 5 2.00 4.65 9.16
CA LEU A 5 1.02 3.69 8.65
C LEU A 5 1.67 2.35 8.28
N PHE A 6 2.85 2.39 7.64
CA PHE A 6 3.65 1.20 7.37
C PHE A 6 4.01 0.47 8.68
N LEU A 7 4.64 1.14 9.65
CA LEU A 7 5.09 0.52 10.89
C LEU A 7 3.93 -0.08 11.71
N GLN A 8 2.75 0.54 11.62
CA GLN A 8 1.52 0.06 12.24
C GLN A 8 0.95 -1.17 11.52
N THR A 9 0.83 -1.12 10.19
CA THR A 9 0.30 -2.24 9.37
C THR A 9 1.27 -3.41 9.26
N THR A 10 2.56 -3.19 9.54
CA THR A 10 3.58 -4.24 9.69
C THR A 10 3.87 -4.60 11.14
N ASN A 11 3.02 -4.20 12.08
CA ASN A 11 3.09 -4.71 13.45
C ASN A 11 2.39 -6.07 13.54
N PRO A 12 3.12 -7.18 13.77
CA PRO A 12 2.48 -8.51 13.86
C PRO A 12 1.53 -8.64 15.05
N ASN A 13 1.69 -7.79 16.07
CA ASN A 13 0.82 -7.74 17.24
C ASN A 13 -0.46 -6.93 17.02
N LEU A 14 -0.62 -6.27 15.85
CA LEU A 14 -1.85 -5.56 15.52
C LEU A 14 -3.00 -6.55 15.38
N SER A 15 -4.07 -6.34 16.15
CA SER A 15 -5.28 -7.13 16.03
C SER A 15 -6.03 -6.77 14.74
N LEU A 16 -6.80 -7.72 14.21
CA LEU A 16 -7.60 -7.48 13.00
C LEU A 16 -8.65 -6.38 13.24
N HIS A 17 -9.19 -6.29 14.46
CA HIS A 17 -10.14 -5.24 14.84
C HIS A 17 -9.52 -3.83 14.78
N GLU A 18 -8.27 -3.67 15.23
CA GLU A 18 -7.57 -2.37 15.18
C GLU A 18 -7.31 -1.91 13.74
N LEU A 19 -7.18 -2.84 12.79
CA LEU A 19 -7.03 -2.53 11.37
C LEU A 19 -8.28 -1.81 10.81
N PHE A 20 -9.47 -2.18 11.29
CA PHE A 20 -10.75 -1.58 10.90
C PHE A 20 -11.16 -0.40 11.79
N SER A 21 -10.30 0.04 12.71
CA SER A 21 -10.57 1.24 13.50
C SER A 21 -10.72 2.46 12.59
N ALA A 22 -11.65 3.37 12.92
CA ALA A 22 -11.94 4.54 12.09
C ALA A 22 -10.68 5.36 11.74
N ASN A 23 -9.75 5.50 12.69
CA ASN A 23 -8.48 6.19 12.48
C ASN A 23 -7.56 5.45 11.49
N MET A 24 -7.43 4.13 11.61
CA MET A 24 -6.59 3.33 10.70
C MET A 24 -7.17 3.32 9.29
N THR A 25 -8.46 3.04 9.15
CA THR A 25 -9.16 3.04 7.86
C THR A 25 -9.03 4.39 7.15
N THR A 26 -9.17 5.49 7.89
CA THR A 26 -8.99 6.84 7.32
C THR A 26 -7.56 7.05 6.82
N GLN A 27 -6.55 6.62 7.57
CA GLN A 27 -5.15 6.75 7.13
C GLN A 27 -4.84 5.89 5.90
N ILE A 28 -5.39 4.67 5.83
CA ILE A 28 -5.29 3.79 4.66
C ILE A 28 -5.92 4.48 3.44
N LEU A 29 -7.16 4.98 3.56
CA LEU A 29 -7.85 5.65 2.46
C LEU A 29 -7.11 6.90 1.96
N ILE A 30 -6.60 7.73 2.87
CA ILE A 30 -5.79 8.90 2.50
C ILE A 30 -4.52 8.45 1.76
N SER A 31 -3.90 7.37 2.23
CA SER A 31 -2.69 6.82 1.60
C SER A 31 -2.97 6.29 0.19
N ASP A 32 -4.05 5.54 0.02
CA ASP A 32 -4.48 5.00 -1.27
C ASP A 32 -4.81 6.10 -2.26
N ILE A 33 -5.52 7.15 -1.83
CA ILE A 33 -5.84 8.30 -2.69
C ILE A 33 -4.54 8.98 -3.14
N PHE A 34 -3.61 9.22 -2.22
CA PHE A 34 -2.33 9.86 -2.53
C PHE A 34 -1.52 9.06 -3.56
N HIS A 35 -1.34 7.76 -3.34
CA HIS A 35 -0.61 6.91 -4.29
C HIS A 35 -1.35 6.77 -5.62
N THR A 36 -2.69 6.73 -5.61
CA THR A 36 -3.49 6.68 -6.85
C THR A 36 -3.22 7.91 -7.71
N ILE A 37 -3.18 9.10 -7.10
CA ILE A 37 -2.87 10.36 -7.78
C ILE A 37 -1.45 10.32 -8.35
N ILE A 38 -0.46 9.89 -7.55
CA ILE A 38 0.94 9.80 -8.00
C ILE A 38 1.08 8.85 -9.19
N TYR A 39 0.56 7.63 -9.07
CA TYR A 39 0.69 6.63 -10.13
C TYR A 39 -0.06 7.04 -11.38
N THR A 40 -1.29 7.54 -11.25
CA THR A 40 -2.05 8.04 -12.40
C THR A 40 -1.31 9.19 -13.08
N SER A 41 -0.71 10.10 -12.31
CA SER A 41 0.11 11.19 -12.85
C SER A 41 1.34 10.67 -13.59
N PHE A 42 2.03 9.66 -13.04
CA PHE A 42 3.18 9.04 -13.67
C PHE A 42 2.82 8.35 -15.00
N PHE A 43 1.71 7.62 -15.06
CA PHE A 43 1.21 7.02 -16.30
C PHE A 43 0.83 8.07 -17.34
N ASN A 44 0.18 9.17 -16.93
CA ASN A 44 -0.14 10.26 -17.85
C ASN A 44 1.11 10.99 -18.35
N LEU A 45 2.10 11.21 -17.48
CA LEU A 45 3.38 11.79 -17.84
C LEU A 45 4.12 10.91 -18.85
N ALA A 46 4.19 9.60 -18.60
CA ALA A 46 4.78 8.65 -19.54
C ALA A 46 4.05 8.69 -20.90
N ASN A 47 2.71 8.64 -20.89
CA ASN A 47 1.92 8.72 -22.12
C ASN A 47 2.15 10.05 -22.86
N TYR A 48 2.31 11.14 -22.13
CA TYR A 48 2.63 12.45 -22.71
C TYR A 48 4.02 12.48 -23.34
N ILE A 49 5.04 11.92 -22.69
CA ILE A 49 6.41 11.84 -23.22
C ILE A 49 6.46 11.03 -24.53
N PHE A 50 5.77 9.89 -24.58
CA PHE A 50 5.86 8.98 -25.74
C PHE A 50 4.87 9.29 -26.87
N PHE A 51 3.71 9.89 -26.56
CA PHE A 51 2.62 10.06 -27.53
C PHE A 51 2.08 11.51 -27.61
N GLY A 52 2.64 12.45 -26.85
CA GLY A 52 2.27 13.87 -26.89
C GLY A 52 0.88 14.20 -26.33
N LYS A 53 0.22 13.25 -25.65
CA LYS A 53 -1.12 13.43 -25.09
C LYS A 53 -1.27 12.72 -23.75
N ILE A 54 -2.22 13.17 -22.94
CA ILE A 54 -2.65 12.42 -21.75
C ILE A 54 -3.57 11.26 -22.13
N LEU A 55 -3.78 10.33 -21.20
CA LEU A 55 -4.74 9.24 -21.40
C LEU A 55 -6.16 9.79 -21.53
N SER A 56 -7.00 9.11 -22.32
CA SER A 56 -8.41 9.47 -22.42
C SER A 56 -9.12 9.32 -21.07
N ASN A 57 -10.19 10.09 -20.85
CA ASN A 57 -10.96 10.05 -19.59
C ASN A 57 -11.40 8.62 -19.24
N THR A 58 -11.87 7.84 -20.22
CA THR A 58 -12.28 6.44 -20.00
C THR A 58 -11.13 5.57 -19.50
N ILE A 59 -9.93 5.72 -20.07
CA ILE A 59 -8.75 4.95 -19.64
C ILE A 59 -8.29 5.42 -18.26
N ASN A 60 -8.26 6.73 -18.01
CA ASN A 60 -7.89 7.28 -16.71
C ASN A 60 -8.83 6.83 -15.60
N THR A 61 -10.15 6.82 -15.83
CA THR A 61 -11.11 6.31 -14.85
C THR A 61 -10.88 4.83 -14.55
N ARG A 62 -10.64 4.00 -15.57
CA ARG A 62 -10.33 2.57 -15.37
C ARG A 62 -9.02 2.37 -14.61
N LEU A 63 -8.00 3.16 -14.91
CA LEU A 63 -6.71 3.15 -14.23
C LEU A 63 -6.86 3.50 -12.75
N ILE A 64 -7.53 4.62 -12.44
CA ILE A 64 -7.78 5.08 -11.06
C ILE A 64 -8.53 4.02 -10.25
N ILE A 65 -9.63 3.47 -10.79
CA ILE A 65 -10.42 2.45 -10.10
C ILE A 65 -9.58 1.20 -9.85
N SER A 66 -8.81 0.75 -10.85
CA SER A 66 -7.98 -0.45 -10.73
C SER A 66 -6.87 -0.28 -9.69
N LEU A 67 -6.17 0.86 -9.72
CA LEU A 67 -5.12 1.20 -8.75
C LEU A 67 -5.69 1.26 -7.34
N PHE A 68 -6.82 1.94 -7.16
CA PHE A 68 -7.46 2.09 -5.85
C PHE A 68 -7.86 0.72 -5.26
N ILE A 69 -8.46 -0.17 -6.07
CA ILE A 69 -8.82 -1.52 -5.62
C ILE A 69 -7.59 -2.35 -5.27
N ILE A 70 -6.55 -2.34 -6.12
CA ILE A 70 -5.34 -3.13 -5.91
C ILE A 70 -4.61 -2.68 -4.63
N MET A 71 -4.51 -1.39 -4.38
CA MET A 71 -3.82 -0.87 -3.18
C MET A 71 -4.59 -1.17 -1.91
N LEU A 72 -5.93 -1.03 -1.92
CA LEU A 72 -6.78 -1.45 -0.80
C LEU A 72 -6.53 -2.91 -0.44
N VAL A 73 -6.57 -3.81 -1.43
CA VAL A 73 -6.29 -5.24 -1.23
C VAL A 73 -4.84 -5.46 -0.76
N GLY A 74 -3.89 -4.69 -1.29
CA GLY A 74 -2.48 -4.73 -0.92
C GLY A 74 -2.23 -4.44 0.56
N TYR A 75 -2.96 -3.50 1.16
CA TYR A 75 -2.89 -3.22 2.60
C TYR A 75 -3.29 -4.42 3.46
N TYR A 76 -4.39 -5.11 3.11
CA TYR A 76 -4.83 -6.30 3.84
C TYR A 76 -3.89 -7.48 3.62
N ALA A 77 -3.43 -7.68 2.38
CA ALA A 77 -2.45 -8.72 2.06
C ALA A 77 -1.16 -8.55 2.87
N ARG A 78 -0.67 -7.30 3.01
CA ARG A 78 0.50 -6.97 3.84
C ARG A 78 0.27 -7.35 5.31
N PHE A 79 -0.89 -7.01 5.87
CA PHE A 79 -1.21 -7.34 7.25
C PHE A 79 -1.15 -8.86 7.52
N PHE A 80 -1.76 -9.67 6.65
CA PHE A 80 -1.71 -11.13 6.78
C PHE A 80 -0.30 -11.68 6.55
N HIS A 81 0.41 -11.19 5.54
CA HIS A 81 1.77 -11.63 5.25
C HIS A 81 2.73 -11.43 6.43
N VAL A 82 2.63 -10.31 7.14
CA VAL A 82 3.45 -10.04 8.32
C VAL A 82 3.13 -11.01 9.46
N LYS A 83 1.87 -11.42 9.62
CA LYS A 83 1.48 -12.44 10.61
C LYS A 83 2.04 -13.81 10.26
N ASP A 84 2.05 -14.17 8.98
CA ASP A 84 2.63 -15.41 8.51
C ASP A 84 4.13 -15.45 8.76
N ILE A 85 4.86 -14.36 8.44
CA ILE A 85 6.30 -14.23 8.76
C ILE A 85 6.53 -14.34 10.27
N TYR A 86 5.72 -13.66 11.08
CA TYR A 86 5.85 -13.69 12.53
C TYR A 86 5.68 -15.10 13.10
N ASN A 87 4.70 -15.84 12.59
CA ASN A 87 4.49 -17.24 12.94
C ASN A 87 5.65 -18.13 12.46
N ALA A 88 6.14 -17.94 11.24
CA ALA A 88 7.27 -18.68 10.69
C ALA A 88 8.58 -18.45 11.45
N TYR A 89 8.75 -17.27 12.06
CA TYR A 89 9.89 -16.95 12.91
C TYR A 89 9.67 -17.27 14.39
N ASN A 90 8.77 -18.20 14.71
CA ASN A 90 8.46 -18.61 16.08
C ASN A 90 8.15 -17.42 16.99
N ARG A 91 7.42 -16.43 16.46
CA ARG A 91 7.03 -15.20 17.15
C ARG A 91 8.22 -14.32 17.58
N ASN A 92 9.33 -14.39 16.86
CA ASN A 92 10.47 -13.50 17.07
C ASN A 92 10.22 -12.14 16.40
N LEU A 93 9.96 -11.11 17.20
CA LEU A 93 9.69 -9.75 16.74
C LEU A 93 10.87 -9.12 15.98
N GLU A 94 12.09 -9.30 16.50
CA GLU A 94 13.29 -8.70 15.92
C GLU A 94 13.58 -9.26 14.52
N LYS A 95 13.51 -10.59 14.37
CA LYS A 95 13.68 -11.24 13.06
C LYS A 95 12.59 -10.85 12.07
N THR A 96 11.34 -10.73 12.56
CA THR A 96 10.21 -10.30 11.74
C THR A 96 10.43 -8.87 11.23
N ARG A 97 10.82 -7.94 12.11
CA ARG A 97 11.11 -6.55 11.74
C ARG A 97 12.27 -6.43 10.76
N ASN A 98 13.38 -7.12 11.04
CA ASN A 98 14.53 -7.15 10.14
C ASN A 98 14.20 -7.72 8.76
N HIS A 99 13.19 -8.59 8.64
CA HIS A 99 12.69 -9.07 7.35
C HIS A 99 11.79 -8.04 6.67
N THR A 100 10.76 -7.54 7.38
CA THR A 100 9.75 -6.65 6.80
C THR A 100 10.33 -5.31 6.38
N ASP A 101 11.30 -4.80 7.13
CA ASP A 101 11.87 -3.46 6.92
C ASP A 101 12.82 -3.44 5.71
N LYS A 102 13.45 -4.58 5.36
CA LYS A 102 14.21 -4.71 4.11
C LYS A 102 13.36 -4.48 2.86
N LEU A 103 12.07 -4.78 2.95
CA LEU A 103 11.12 -4.63 1.86
C LEU A 103 10.41 -3.28 1.88
N TYR A 104 10.70 -2.39 2.84
CA TYR A 104 10.02 -1.11 3.07
C TYR A 104 9.84 -0.28 1.79
N ILE A 105 10.87 -0.21 0.94
CA ILE A 105 10.85 0.55 -0.32
C ILE A 105 9.87 -0.08 -1.32
N SER A 106 9.94 -1.40 -1.52
CA SER A 106 9.02 -2.11 -2.42
C SER A 106 7.56 -1.94 -2.00
N TRP A 107 7.31 -1.86 -0.69
CA TRP A 107 5.99 -1.67 -0.13
C TRP A 107 5.44 -0.27 -0.33
N LEU A 108 6.30 0.76 -0.29
CA LEU A 108 5.95 2.15 -0.61
C LEU A 108 5.41 2.32 -2.03
N PHE A 109 5.76 1.40 -2.94
CA PHE A 109 5.28 1.40 -4.33
C PHE A 109 4.02 0.55 -4.56
N ILE A 110 3.60 -0.26 -3.58
CA ILE A 110 2.48 -1.21 -3.70
C ILE A 110 1.31 -0.81 -2.80
N ALA A 111 1.56 -0.05 -1.71
CA ALA A 111 0.55 0.49 -0.80
C ALA A 111 1.11 1.56 0.16
#